data_AF-A0ABD7TSN2-F1
#
_entry.id   AF-A0ABD7TSN2-F1
#
_cell.length_a   1.000
_cell.length_b   1.000
_cell.length_c   1.000
_cell.angle_alpha   90.00
_cell.angle_beta   90.00
_cell.angle_gamma   90.00
#
_symmetry.space_group_name_H-M   'P 1'
#
loop_
_entity.id
_entity.type
_entity.pdbx_description
1 polymer ?
#
loop_
_entity_poly.entity_id
_entity_poly.type
_entity_poly.pdbx_seq_one_letter_code
_entity_poly.pdbx_strand_id
1 'polypeptide(L)'
;MENQYINDIKKAYITPLSILIIAVMSIMNAVVIIANIDTIQIPFYYVLFLIVVVIINIISIIKEKMKKVYYTKKSALIYLIITILAGYSLPLLVSSFFMTGPMTQSLNVVGYWLIVMILTFLSFLAVHIFVVREFRITTRFDSITVRIFAVLLKLASMIGLIYMSWIVPSVAEENRSIGISVLFIIASDLLIIRNYFSYSMYLYECELKKKGES
;
A
#
# COMPACT_ATOMS: atom_id res chain seq x y z
N MET A 1 -15.48 13.11 20.82
CA MET A 1 -15.26 13.03 19.36
C MET A 1 -13.86 12.53 19.04
N GLU A 2 -12.81 13.02 19.71
CA GLU A 2 -11.41 12.52 19.60
C GLU A 2 -11.23 11.00 19.57
N ASN A 3 -11.89 10.29 20.50
CA ASN A 3 -11.83 8.83 20.58
C ASN A 3 -12.42 8.13 19.34
N GLN A 4 -13.37 8.77 18.66
CA GLN A 4 -13.97 8.25 17.44
C GLN A 4 -12.99 8.28 16.27
N TYR A 5 -12.26 9.39 16.08
CA TYR A 5 -11.27 9.51 15.01
C TYR A 5 -10.12 8.52 15.14
N ILE A 6 -9.60 8.31 16.36
CA ILE A 6 -8.56 7.29 16.58
C ILE A 6 -9.11 5.88 16.32
N ASN A 7 -10.36 5.61 16.69
CA ASN A 7 -10.99 4.32 16.45
C ASN A 7 -11.21 4.07 14.95
N ASP A 8 -11.57 5.11 14.18
CA ASP A 8 -11.69 5.04 12.72
C ASP A 8 -10.33 4.73 12.06
N ILE A 9 -9.25 5.36 12.52
CA ILE A 9 -7.89 5.10 12.00
C ILE A 9 -7.43 3.67 12.31
N LYS A 10 -7.76 3.18 13.52
CA LYS A 10 -7.44 1.82 13.94
C LYS A 10 -8.22 0.78 13.13
N LYS A 11 -9.54 0.97 12.99
CA LYS A 11 -10.45 0.08 12.25
C LYS A 11 -10.61 0.52 10.80
N ALA A 12 -9.49 0.69 10.12
CA ALA A 12 -9.47 1.07 8.73
C ALA A 12 -9.99 -0.07 7.83
N TYR A 13 -11.00 0.18 7.00
CA TYR A 13 -11.62 -0.81 6.10
C TYR A 13 -10.64 -1.51 5.15
N ILE A 14 -9.54 -0.84 4.77
CA ILE A 14 -8.49 -1.44 3.94
C ILE A 14 -7.76 -2.58 4.67
N THR A 15 -7.72 -2.57 6.00
CA THR A 15 -6.99 -3.58 6.81
C THR A 15 -7.55 -4.99 6.62
N PRO A 16 -8.85 -5.28 6.83
CA PRO A 16 -9.39 -6.63 6.63
C PRO A 16 -9.31 -7.09 5.18
N LEU A 17 -9.53 -6.20 4.20
CA LEU A 17 -9.36 -6.51 2.78
C LEU A 17 -7.90 -6.89 2.47
N SER A 18 -6.95 -6.10 2.98
CA SER A 18 -5.50 -6.36 2.84
C SER A 18 -5.12 -7.69 3.45
N ILE A 19 -5.61 -7.98 4.66
CA ILE A 19 -5.35 -9.25 5.35
C ILE A 19 -5.77 -10.44 4.48
N LEU A 20 -7.01 -10.43 3.99
CA LEU A 20 -7.56 -11.52 3.19
C LEU A 20 -6.80 -11.72 1.89
N ILE A 21 -6.68 -10.67 1.07
CA ILE A 21 -6.09 -10.78 -0.26
C ILE A 21 -4.60 -11.14 -0.16
N ILE A 22 -3.87 -10.53 0.77
CA ILE A 22 -2.45 -10.87 0.96
C ILE A 22 -2.31 -12.33 1.39
N ALA A 23 -3.17 -12.85 2.27
CA ALA A 23 -3.12 -14.26 2.67
C ALA A 23 -3.34 -15.19 1.46
N VAL A 24 -4.38 -14.96 0.66
CA VAL A 24 -4.66 -15.76 -0.54
C VAL A 24 -3.50 -15.69 -1.54
N MET A 25 -3.02 -14.49 -1.86
CA MET A 25 -1.93 -14.29 -2.82
C MET A 25 -0.61 -14.89 -2.32
N SER A 26 -0.35 -14.86 -1.02
CA SER A 26 0.86 -15.47 -0.44
C SER A 26 0.82 -16.99 -0.55
N ILE A 27 -0.34 -17.61 -0.32
CA ILE A 27 -0.55 -19.05 -0.53
C ILE A 27 -0.36 -19.41 -2.01
N MET A 28 -0.96 -18.64 -2.93
CA MET A 28 -0.80 -18.87 -4.37
C MET A 28 0.66 -18.81 -4.80
N ASN A 29 1.40 -17.78 -4.35
CA ASN A 29 2.84 -17.67 -4.60
C ASN A 29 3.61 -18.87 -4.04
N ALA A 30 3.33 -19.27 -2.79
CA ALA A 30 4.00 -20.41 -2.18
C ALA A 30 3.75 -21.72 -2.94
N VAL A 31 2.51 -21.96 -3.40
CA VAL A 31 2.16 -23.15 -4.20
C VAL A 31 2.96 -23.18 -5.49
N VAL A 32 3.04 -22.08 -6.24
CA VAL A 32 3.80 -22.02 -7.49
C VAL A 32 5.29 -22.26 -7.26
N ILE A 33 5.85 -21.65 -6.21
CA ILE A 33 7.26 -21.81 -5.83
C ILE A 33 7.57 -23.27 -5.48
N ILE A 34 6.73 -23.91 -4.65
CA ILE A 34 6.93 -25.30 -4.22
C ILE A 34 6.77 -26.26 -5.40
N ALA A 35 5.76 -26.04 -6.24
CA ALA A 35 5.50 -26.90 -7.40
C ALA A 35 6.62 -26.87 -8.46
N ASN A 36 7.45 -25.84 -8.47
CA ASN A 36 8.52 -25.64 -9.45
C ASN A 36 9.90 -25.53 -8.78
N ILE A 37 10.08 -26.06 -7.57
CA ILE A 37 11.29 -25.84 -6.76
C ILE A 37 12.58 -26.24 -7.47
N ASP A 38 12.53 -27.25 -8.35
CA ASP A 38 13.68 -27.76 -9.09
C ASP A 38 14.02 -26.95 -10.35
N THR A 39 13.08 -26.14 -10.85
CA THR A 39 13.21 -25.42 -12.13
C THR A 39 13.22 -23.90 -11.96
N ILE A 40 12.64 -23.38 -10.88
CA ILE A 40 12.47 -21.95 -10.67
C ILE A 40 13.73 -21.31 -10.11
N GLN A 41 14.24 -20.29 -10.79
CA GLN A 41 15.30 -19.44 -10.25
C GLN A 41 14.69 -18.22 -9.58
N ILE A 42 14.36 -18.34 -8.30
CA ILE A 42 13.79 -17.23 -7.53
C ILE A 42 14.92 -16.38 -6.98
N PRO A 43 14.98 -15.09 -7.33
CA PRO A 43 15.95 -14.21 -6.72
C PRO A 43 15.69 -14.00 -5.23
N PHE A 44 16.75 -13.95 -4.43
CA PHE A 44 16.66 -13.79 -2.98
C PHE A 44 15.81 -12.59 -2.53
N TYR A 45 15.91 -11.45 -3.24
CA TYR A 45 15.13 -10.25 -2.92
C TYR A 45 13.62 -10.42 -3.12
N TYR A 46 13.18 -11.32 -4.00
CA TYR A 46 11.76 -11.64 -4.17
C TYR A 46 11.23 -12.40 -2.94
N VAL A 47 12.00 -13.37 -2.44
CA VAL A 47 11.67 -14.09 -1.21
C VAL A 47 11.62 -13.12 -0.02
N LEU A 48 12.62 -12.24 0.09
CA LEU A 48 12.64 -11.21 1.12
C LEU A 48 11.41 -10.30 1.06
N PHE A 49 11.00 -9.88 -0.15
CA PHE A 49 9.78 -9.11 -0.35
C PHE A 49 8.54 -9.86 0.17
N LEU A 50 8.37 -11.14 -0.17
CA LEU A 50 7.24 -11.95 0.31
C LEU A 50 7.22 -12.03 1.84
N ILE A 51 8.38 -12.24 2.48
CA ILE A 51 8.50 -12.27 3.94
C ILE A 51 8.05 -10.93 4.55
N VAL A 52 8.51 -9.80 3.98
CA VAL A 52 8.12 -8.46 4.45
C VAL A 52 6.60 -8.26 4.34
N VAL A 53 5.98 -8.66 3.24
CA VAL A 53 4.53 -8.55 3.04
C VAL A 53 3.76 -9.39 4.07
N VAL A 54 4.22 -10.60 4.38
CA VAL A 54 3.64 -11.46 5.43
C VAL A 54 3.77 -10.81 6.81
N ILE A 55 4.94 -10.22 7.14
CA ILE A 55 5.15 -9.50 8.41
C ILE A 55 4.17 -8.32 8.53
N ILE A 56 3.99 -7.53 7.47
CA ILE A 56 3.03 -6.41 7.44
C ILE A 56 1.60 -6.92 7.70
N ASN A 57 1.24 -8.06 7.10
CA ASN A 57 -0.07 -8.68 7.30
C ASN A 57 -0.27 -9.11 8.77
N ILE A 58 0.72 -9.77 9.37
CA ILE A 58 0.69 -10.17 10.79
C ILE A 58 0.51 -8.96 11.70
N ILE A 59 1.28 -7.89 11.48
CA ILE A 59 1.16 -6.64 12.26
C ILE A 59 -0.25 -6.04 12.11
N SER A 60 -0.82 -6.11 10.91
CA SER A 60 -2.18 -5.63 10.63
C SER A 60 -3.25 -6.44 11.38
N ILE A 61 -3.12 -7.77 11.41
CA ILE A 61 -3.98 -8.67 12.20
C ILE A 61 -3.89 -8.32 13.69
N ILE A 62 -2.68 -8.14 14.22
CA ILE A 62 -2.47 -7.78 15.62
C ILE A 62 -3.19 -6.46 15.94
N LYS A 63 -2.98 -5.42 15.12
CA LYS A 63 -3.65 -4.11 15.26
C LYS A 63 -5.17 -4.27 15.35
N GLU A 64 -5.75 -5.09 14.47
CA GLU A 64 -7.20 -5.29 14.36
C GLU A 64 -7.77 -6.08 15.56
N LYS A 65 -7.04 -7.08 16.05
CA LYS A 65 -7.46 -7.91 17.20
C LYS A 65 -7.21 -7.28 18.57
N MET A 66 -6.37 -6.26 18.67
CA MET A 66 -6.11 -5.58 19.95
C MET A 66 -7.42 -5.02 20.55
N LYS A 67 -7.83 -5.46 21.73
CA LYS A 67 -9.01 -4.91 22.42
C LYS A 67 -8.79 -3.48 22.91
N LYS A 68 -7.59 -3.22 23.45
CA LYS A 68 -7.22 -1.89 23.95
C LYS A 68 -6.98 -0.92 22.78
N VAL A 69 -7.53 0.28 22.87
CA VAL A 69 -7.24 1.40 21.97
C VAL A 69 -6.42 2.40 22.75
N TYR A 70 -5.28 2.81 22.20
CA TYR A 70 -4.45 3.84 22.80
C TYR A 70 -4.76 5.19 22.14
N TYR A 71 -5.27 6.13 22.92
CA TYR A 71 -5.71 7.44 22.46
C TYR A 71 -4.59 8.47 22.56
N THR A 72 -3.44 8.20 21.94
CA THR A 72 -2.30 9.14 21.91
C THR A 72 -1.96 9.51 20.48
N LYS A 73 -1.40 10.71 20.28
CA LYS A 73 -0.92 11.16 18.96
C LYS A 73 0.08 10.17 18.33
N LYS A 74 0.96 9.58 19.15
CA LYS A 74 1.91 8.56 18.71
C LYS A 74 1.18 7.29 18.24
N SER A 75 0.20 6.82 19.00
CA SER A 75 -0.60 5.64 18.63
C SER A 75 -1.42 5.86 17.37
N ALA A 76 -2.05 7.03 17.21
CA ALA A 76 -2.81 7.39 16.01
C ALA A 76 -1.91 7.38 14.75
N LEU A 77 -0.69 7.93 14.86
CA LEU A 77 0.29 7.89 13.78
C LEU A 77 0.71 6.45 13.45
N ILE A 78 0.99 5.61 14.47
CA ILE A 78 1.35 4.20 14.27
C ILE A 78 0.21 3.44 13.57
N TYR A 79 -1.04 3.65 13.99
CA TYR A 79 -2.20 3.03 13.33
C TYR A 79 -2.31 3.44 11.87
N LEU A 80 -2.10 4.73 11.56
CA LEU A 80 -2.09 5.24 10.19
C LEU A 80 -0.98 4.60 9.35
N ILE A 81 0.25 4.51 9.88
CA ILE A 81 1.39 3.87 9.19
C ILE A 81 1.09 2.41 8.88
N ILE A 82 0.57 1.64 9.85
CA ILE A 82 0.23 0.22 9.63
C ILE A 82 -0.85 0.10 8.54
N THR A 83 -1.87 0.98 8.57
CA THR A 83 -2.93 1.01 7.56
C THR A 83 -2.37 1.29 6.15
N ILE A 84 -1.44 2.23 6.02
CA ILE A 84 -0.78 2.55 4.74
C ILE A 84 0.05 1.37 4.24
N LEU A 85 0.87 0.79 5.12
CA LEU A 85 1.71 -0.36 4.77
C LEU A 85 0.87 -1.55 4.31
N ALA A 86 -0.25 -1.83 4.97
CA ALA A 86 -1.19 -2.88 4.57
C ALA A 86 -1.84 -2.57 3.21
N GLY A 87 -2.32 -1.34 3.02
CA GLY A 87 -3.02 -0.96 1.81
C GLY A 87 -2.14 -0.94 0.55
N TYR A 88 -0.86 -0.61 0.66
CA TYR A 88 0.06 -0.65 -0.49
C TYR A 88 0.84 -1.95 -0.64
N SER A 89 0.97 -2.77 0.41
CA SER A 89 1.52 -4.13 0.25
C SER A 89 0.59 -5.03 -0.56
N LEU A 90 -0.73 -4.79 -0.52
CA LEU A 90 -1.71 -5.50 -1.34
C LEU A 90 -1.44 -5.35 -2.86
N PRO A 91 -1.48 -4.13 -3.46
CA PRO A 91 -1.26 -4.00 -4.90
C PRO A 91 0.15 -4.42 -5.30
N LEU A 92 1.17 -4.22 -4.44
CA LEU A 92 2.52 -4.71 -4.69
C LEU A 92 2.57 -6.24 -4.81
N LEU A 93 1.88 -6.96 -3.93
CA LEU A 93 1.86 -8.43 -3.99
C LEU A 93 1.07 -8.93 -5.20
N VAL A 94 -0.06 -8.28 -5.51
CA VAL A 94 -0.88 -8.61 -6.69
C VAL A 94 -0.10 -8.38 -7.98
N SER A 95 0.56 -7.22 -8.11
CA SER A 95 1.39 -6.95 -9.27
C SER A 95 2.53 -7.96 -9.37
N SER A 96 3.21 -8.26 -8.27
CA SER A 96 4.35 -9.19 -8.23
C SER A 96 4.04 -10.61 -8.71
N PHE A 97 2.76 -11.02 -8.69
CA PHE A 97 2.34 -12.32 -9.21
C PHE A 97 2.69 -12.54 -10.69
N PHE A 98 2.85 -11.47 -11.49
CA PHE A 98 3.21 -11.59 -12.90
C PHE A 98 4.53 -12.36 -13.11
N MET A 99 5.45 -12.31 -12.12
CA MET A 99 6.77 -12.94 -12.25
C MET A 99 6.70 -14.47 -12.21
N THR A 100 5.64 -15.04 -11.63
CA THR A 100 5.58 -16.46 -11.29
C THR A 100 5.67 -17.38 -12.52
N GLY A 101 4.98 -17.05 -13.62
CA GLY A 101 5.07 -17.80 -14.88
C GLY A 101 6.43 -17.63 -15.58
N PRO A 102 6.88 -16.41 -15.90
CA PRO A 102 8.17 -16.20 -16.56
C PRO A 102 9.37 -16.78 -15.80
N MET A 103 9.35 -16.78 -14.47
CA MET A 103 10.42 -17.37 -13.66
C MET A 103 10.54 -18.90 -13.81
N THR A 104 9.44 -19.63 -14.03
CA THR A 104 9.52 -21.08 -14.27
C THR A 104 10.11 -21.42 -15.63
N GLN A 105 10.14 -20.45 -16.56
CA GLN A 105 10.77 -20.56 -17.87
C GLN A 105 12.16 -19.90 -17.93
N SER A 106 12.76 -19.56 -16.78
CA SER A 106 14.07 -18.89 -16.69
C SER A 106 14.15 -17.53 -17.43
N LEU A 107 13.01 -16.85 -17.62
CA LEU A 107 12.99 -15.51 -18.21
C LEU A 107 13.42 -14.47 -17.16
N ASN A 108 14.34 -13.58 -17.55
CA ASN A 108 14.77 -12.48 -16.67
C ASN A 108 13.72 -11.35 -16.65
N VAL A 109 12.82 -11.41 -15.66
CA VAL A 109 11.75 -10.43 -15.46
C VAL A 109 11.95 -9.49 -14.26
N VAL A 110 13.11 -9.58 -13.62
CA VAL A 110 13.45 -8.83 -12.41
C VAL A 110 13.43 -7.33 -12.64
N GLY A 111 14.04 -6.88 -13.73
CA GLY A 111 14.10 -5.44 -14.05
C GLY A 111 12.70 -4.85 -14.17
N TYR A 112 11.79 -5.56 -14.84
CA TYR A 112 10.39 -5.17 -14.94
C TYR A 112 9.69 -5.11 -13.58
N TRP A 113 9.95 -6.10 -12.72
CA TRP A 113 9.38 -6.13 -11.37
C TRP A 113 9.83 -4.96 -10.51
N LEU A 114 11.12 -4.62 -10.55
CA LEU A 114 11.65 -3.44 -9.85
C LEU A 114 11.00 -2.15 -10.35
N ILE A 115 10.78 -2.02 -11.66
CA ILE A 115 10.07 -0.86 -12.24
C ILE A 115 8.64 -0.80 -11.70
N VAL A 116 7.91 -1.92 -11.67
CA VAL A 116 6.54 -2.00 -11.11
C VAL A 116 6.52 -1.61 -9.63
N MET A 117 7.49 -2.07 -8.84
CA MET A 117 7.64 -1.71 -7.43
C MET A 117 7.86 -0.20 -7.27
N ILE A 118 8.77 0.39 -8.06
CA ILE A 118 9.05 1.83 -8.04
C ILE A 118 7.81 2.64 -8.42
N LEU A 119 7.12 2.27 -9.49
CA LEU A 119 5.92 2.98 -9.93
C LEU A 119 4.80 2.91 -8.88
N THR A 120 4.59 1.75 -8.26
CA THR A 120 3.64 1.61 -7.16
C THR A 120 4.02 2.48 -5.95
N PHE A 121 5.31 2.55 -5.62
CA PHE A 121 5.81 3.43 -4.56
C PHE A 121 5.62 4.92 -4.90
N LEU A 122 5.89 5.34 -6.14
CA LEU A 122 5.65 6.71 -6.59
C LEU A 122 4.16 7.06 -6.55
N SER A 123 3.29 6.11 -6.89
CA SER A 123 1.84 6.22 -6.81
C SER A 123 1.35 6.45 -5.37
N PHE A 124 1.94 5.75 -4.41
CA PHE A 124 1.75 6.00 -2.98
C PHE A 124 2.25 7.39 -2.58
N LEU A 125 3.50 7.72 -2.92
CA LEU A 125 4.15 8.97 -2.52
C LEU A 125 3.36 10.19 -3.01
N ALA A 126 2.83 10.12 -4.22
CA ALA A 126 1.96 11.13 -4.79
C ALA A 126 0.71 11.37 -3.93
N VAL A 127 0.00 10.30 -3.53
CA VAL A 127 -1.18 10.41 -2.66
C VAL A 127 -0.80 10.94 -1.29
N HIS A 128 0.30 10.46 -0.70
CA HIS A 128 0.81 10.93 0.58
C HIS A 128 1.05 12.44 0.58
N ILE A 129 1.77 12.96 -0.41
CA ILE A 129 2.04 14.39 -0.53
C ILE A 129 0.73 15.16 -0.71
N PHE A 130 -0.17 14.67 -1.57
CA PHE A 130 -1.45 15.30 -1.84
C PHE A 130 -2.31 15.44 -0.57
N VAL A 131 -2.52 14.35 0.17
CA VAL A 131 -3.39 14.37 1.36
C VAL A 131 -2.78 15.14 2.54
N VAL A 132 -1.47 15.06 2.72
CA VAL A 132 -0.76 15.79 3.78
C VAL A 132 -0.92 17.30 3.58
N ARG A 133 -0.85 17.76 2.32
CA ARG A 133 -1.18 19.14 1.97
C ARG A 133 -2.67 19.43 2.17
N GLU A 134 -3.54 18.65 1.53
CA GLU A 134 -4.98 18.97 1.43
C GLU A 134 -5.64 19.05 2.80
N PHE A 135 -5.25 18.15 3.71
CA PHE A 135 -5.74 18.14 5.08
C PHE A 135 -4.85 18.93 6.05
N ARG A 136 -3.90 19.72 5.53
CA ARG A 136 -3.01 20.61 6.31
C ARG A 136 -2.33 19.93 7.50
N ILE A 137 -1.94 18.67 7.33
CA ILE A 137 -1.31 17.87 8.40
C ILE A 137 0.05 18.46 8.81
N THR A 138 0.74 19.11 7.88
CA THR A 138 1.93 19.93 8.15
C THR A 138 1.96 21.19 7.29
N THR A 139 2.56 22.25 7.81
CA THR A 139 2.75 23.53 7.11
C THR A 139 3.85 23.46 6.04
N ARG A 140 4.67 22.40 6.00
CA ARG A 140 5.79 22.27 5.04
C ARG A 140 5.36 22.09 3.58
N PHE A 141 4.11 21.73 3.33
CA PHE A 141 3.61 21.36 2.00
C PHE A 141 2.53 22.32 1.44
N ASP A 142 2.42 23.54 1.97
CA ASP A 142 1.27 24.43 1.71
C ASP A 142 1.26 25.14 0.34
N SER A 143 2.23 24.85 -0.53
CA SER A 143 2.29 25.50 -1.84
C SER A 143 1.37 24.83 -2.87
N ILE A 144 0.85 25.63 -3.81
CA ILE A 144 0.11 25.13 -4.97
C ILE A 144 0.96 24.19 -5.84
N THR A 145 2.26 24.49 -5.94
CA THR A 145 3.23 23.71 -6.71
C THR A 145 3.33 22.27 -6.20
N VAL A 146 3.31 22.08 -4.88
CA VAL A 146 3.32 20.73 -4.27
C VAL A 146 2.10 19.93 -4.68
N ARG A 147 0.91 20.55 -4.74
CA ARG A 147 -0.32 19.87 -5.22
C ARG A 147 -0.18 19.42 -6.67
N ILE A 148 0.26 20.33 -7.54
CA ILE A 148 0.42 20.04 -8.98
C ILE A 148 1.45 18.91 -9.17
N PHE A 149 2.58 19.00 -8.48
CA PHE A 149 3.60 17.96 -8.50
C PHE A 149 3.06 16.60 -8.07
N ALA A 150 2.31 16.53 -6.96
CA ALA A 150 1.70 15.30 -6.49
C ALA A 150 0.74 14.69 -7.53
N VAL A 151 -0.11 15.51 -8.17
CA VAL A 151 -1.02 15.03 -9.21
C VAL A 151 -0.26 14.51 -10.43
N LEU A 152 0.75 15.24 -10.91
CA LEU A 152 1.59 14.79 -12.02
C LEU A 152 2.32 13.49 -11.71
N LEU A 153 2.86 13.37 -10.49
CA LEU A 153 3.53 12.15 -10.04
C LEU A 153 2.56 10.96 -10.01
N LYS A 154 1.32 11.17 -9.55
CA LYS A 154 0.28 10.15 -9.56
C LYS A 154 -0.03 9.69 -10.99
N LEU A 155 -0.28 10.62 -11.89
CA LEU A 155 -0.59 10.32 -13.29
C LEU A 155 0.54 9.56 -13.97
N ALA A 156 1.79 10.03 -13.83
CA ALA A 156 2.96 9.38 -14.39
C ALA A 156 3.12 7.95 -13.86
N SER A 157 2.94 7.74 -12.56
CA SER A 157 3.02 6.40 -11.96
C SER A 157 1.93 5.44 -12.47
N MET A 158 0.69 5.93 -12.61
CA MET A 158 -0.45 5.13 -13.06
C MET A 158 -0.33 4.77 -14.55
N ILE A 159 0.04 5.74 -15.39
CA ILE A 159 0.32 5.50 -16.82
C ILE A 159 1.47 4.51 -16.97
N GLY A 160 2.53 4.67 -16.17
CA GLY A 160 3.65 3.73 -16.14
C GLY A 160 3.20 2.32 -15.81
N LEU A 161 2.37 2.12 -14.79
CA LEU A 161 1.87 0.79 -14.42
C LEU A 161 1.00 0.16 -15.52
N ILE A 162 0.13 0.95 -16.15
CA ILE A 162 -0.69 0.49 -17.28
C ILE A 162 0.22 0.08 -18.44
N TYR A 163 1.23 0.89 -18.77
CA TYR A 163 2.21 0.55 -19.80
C TYR A 163 2.97 -0.74 -19.48
N MET A 164 3.41 -0.92 -18.23
CA MET A 164 4.06 -2.16 -17.78
C MET A 164 3.14 -3.38 -17.91
N SER A 165 1.82 -3.23 -17.73
CA SER A 165 0.89 -4.34 -17.93
C SER A 165 0.86 -4.88 -19.36
N TRP A 166 1.34 -4.11 -20.35
CA TRP A 166 1.37 -4.51 -21.76
C TRP A 166 2.72 -5.06 -22.23
N ILE A 167 3.83 -4.52 -21.74
CA ILE A 167 5.16 -4.84 -22.28
C ILE A 167 5.88 -5.97 -21.55
N VAL A 168 5.43 -6.31 -20.35
CA VAL A 168 6.09 -7.31 -19.51
C VAL A 168 5.89 -8.71 -20.11
N PRO A 169 6.94 -9.55 -20.18
CA PRO A 169 6.82 -10.92 -20.64
C PRO A 169 5.80 -11.72 -19.83
N SER A 170 4.94 -12.48 -20.51
CA SER A 170 3.93 -13.35 -19.88
C SER A 170 3.89 -14.70 -20.57
N VAL A 171 3.57 -15.75 -19.80
CA VAL A 171 3.46 -17.13 -20.29
C VAL A 171 1.98 -17.54 -20.43
N ALA A 172 1.15 -17.18 -19.47
CA ALA A 172 -0.28 -17.46 -19.41
C ALA A 172 -1.06 -16.21 -18.93
N GLU A 173 -0.75 -15.06 -19.52
CA GLU A 173 -1.39 -13.76 -19.24
C GLU A 173 -1.20 -13.23 -17.80
N GLU A 174 -0.13 -13.64 -17.11
CA GLU A 174 0.16 -13.20 -15.75
C GLU A 174 0.42 -11.68 -15.67
N ASN A 175 0.80 -11.05 -16.78
CA ASN A 175 0.91 -9.59 -16.91
C ASN A 175 -0.40 -8.85 -16.58
N ARG A 176 -1.57 -9.50 -16.70
CA ARG A 176 -2.86 -8.96 -16.26
C ARG A 176 -2.88 -8.66 -14.76
N SER A 177 -2.06 -9.32 -13.95
CA SER A 177 -1.97 -9.03 -12.51
C SER A 177 -1.49 -7.60 -12.25
N ILE A 178 -0.65 -7.03 -13.12
CA ILE A 178 -0.24 -5.61 -13.06
C ILE A 178 -1.47 -4.72 -13.30
N GLY A 179 -2.27 -5.01 -14.33
CA GLY A 179 -3.52 -4.28 -14.59
C GLY A 179 -4.51 -4.34 -13.42
N ILE A 180 -4.70 -5.52 -12.82
CA ILE A 180 -5.53 -5.71 -11.63
C ILE A 180 -4.97 -4.91 -10.44
N SER A 181 -3.65 -4.85 -10.28
CA SER A 181 -3.02 -4.07 -9.21
C SER A 181 -3.33 -2.57 -9.30
N VAL A 182 -3.56 -2.03 -10.50
CA VAL A 182 -3.96 -0.62 -10.69
C VAL A 182 -5.32 -0.37 -10.05
N LEU A 183 -6.28 -1.30 -10.17
CA LEU A 183 -7.59 -1.19 -9.50
C LEU A 183 -7.43 -1.22 -7.98
N PHE A 184 -6.56 -2.09 -7.49
CA PHE A 184 -6.25 -2.16 -6.06
C PHE A 184 -5.54 -0.92 -5.54
N ILE A 185 -4.67 -0.27 -6.32
CA ILE A 185 -4.07 1.02 -5.96
C ILE A 185 -5.18 2.06 -5.77
N ILE A 186 -6.12 2.17 -6.71
CA ILE A 186 -7.23 3.13 -6.62
C ILE A 186 -8.08 2.85 -5.37
N ALA A 187 -8.42 1.58 -5.13
CA ALA A 187 -9.17 1.19 -3.93
C ALA A 187 -8.41 1.52 -2.64
N SER A 188 -7.11 1.24 -2.59
CA SER A 188 -6.25 1.58 -1.45
C SER A 188 -6.17 3.08 -1.23
N ASP A 189 -6.02 3.88 -2.29
CA ASP A 189 -5.99 5.34 -2.20
C ASP A 189 -7.27 5.87 -1.53
N LEU A 190 -8.44 5.48 -2.03
CA LEU A 190 -9.73 5.92 -1.51
C LEU A 190 -9.89 5.59 -0.02
N LEU A 191 -9.53 4.37 0.38
CA LEU A 191 -9.67 3.92 1.76
C LEU A 191 -8.60 4.54 2.69
N ILE A 192 -7.40 4.81 2.19
CA ILE A 192 -6.33 5.46 2.96
C ILE A 192 -6.60 6.95 3.12
N ILE A 193 -7.12 7.65 2.11
CA ILE A 193 -7.51 9.08 2.19
C ILE A 193 -8.46 9.31 3.37
N ARG A 194 -9.45 8.43 3.57
CA ARG A 194 -10.35 8.50 4.74
C ARG A 194 -9.58 8.48 6.06
N ASN A 195 -8.56 7.64 6.18
CA ASN A 195 -7.75 7.54 7.40
C ASN A 195 -6.89 8.80 7.62
N TYR A 196 -6.36 9.38 6.55
CA TYR A 196 -5.69 10.69 6.62
C TYR A 196 -6.62 11.79 7.08
N PHE A 197 -7.86 11.81 6.57
CA PHE A 197 -8.87 12.75 7.01
C PHE A 197 -9.15 12.59 8.52
N SER A 198 -9.43 11.38 9.01
CA SER A 198 -9.62 11.12 10.44
C SER A 198 -8.41 11.54 11.27
N TYR A 199 -7.19 11.33 10.78
CA TYR A 199 -5.97 11.77 11.47
C TYR A 199 -5.86 13.30 11.54
N SER A 200 -6.21 14.02 10.47
CA SER A 200 -6.21 15.48 10.46
C SER A 200 -7.25 16.07 11.44
N MET A 201 -8.45 15.49 11.49
CA MET A 201 -9.49 15.89 12.43
C MET A 201 -9.06 15.67 13.88
N TYR A 202 -8.39 14.55 14.16
CA TYR A 202 -7.78 14.30 15.46
C TYR A 202 -6.75 15.38 15.86
N LEU A 203 -5.87 15.77 14.94
CA LEU A 203 -4.88 16.82 15.19
C LEU A 203 -5.54 18.18 15.45
N TYR A 204 -6.57 18.51 14.68
CA TYR A 204 -7.34 19.75 14.83
C TYR A 204 -8.01 19.84 16.21
N GLU A 205 -8.68 18.77 16.67
CA GLU A 205 -9.27 18.76 18.02
C GLU A 205 -8.22 18.89 19.13
N CYS A 206 -7.07 18.26 18.96
CA CYS A 206 -5.95 18.40 19.88
C CYS A 206 -5.45 19.85 19.97
N GLU A 207 -5.52 20.62 18.87
CA GLU A 207 -5.14 22.03 18.85
C GLU A 207 -6.20 22.92 19.49
N LEU A 208 -7.49 22.68 19.24
CA LEU A 208 -8.59 23.43 19.89
C LEU A 208 -8.54 23.27 21.41
N LYS A 209 -8.32 22.04 21.90
CA LYS A 209 -8.17 21.79 23.34
C LYS A 209 -7.00 22.55 23.96
N LYS A 210 -5.87 22.67 23.25
CA LYS A 210 -4.73 23.47 23.71
C LYS A 210 -5.04 24.96 23.78
N LYS A 211 -5.96 25.44 22.95
CA LYS A 211 -6.43 26.84 22.93
C LYS A 211 -7.57 27.12 23.92
N GLY A 212 -8.12 26.09 24.57
CA GLY A 212 -9.24 26.22 25.51
C GLY A 212 -10.61 26.39 24.86
N GLU A 213 -10.73 26.09 23.56
CA GLU A 213 -11.93 26.31 22.75
C GLU A 213 -12.80 25.04 22.63
N SER A 214 -13.04 24.31 23.74
CA SER A 214 -13.78 23.02 23.72
C SER A 214 -15.27 23.15 23.97
#